data_AF-A0A382BXM5-F1
#
_entry.id   AF-A0A382BXM5-F1
#
_cell.length_a   1.000
_cell.length_b   1.000
_cell.length_c   1.000
_cell.angle_alpha   90.00
_cell.angle_beta   90.00
_cell.angle_gamma   90.00
#
_symmetry.space_group_name_H-M   'P 1'
#
loop_
_entity.id
_entity.type
_entity.pdbx_description
1 polymer ?
#
loop_
_entity_poly.entity_id
_entity_poly.type
_entity_poly.pdbx_seq_one_letter_code
_entity_poly.pdbx_strand_id
1 'polypeptide(L)'
;MLIHKAPPTSVAVDAHWRRRVTDSSVTTFEEAASLLVRAHLPVPFLEAFKSMRESSLIGGPPFLFSSVSIQHDVHFKFLAAETHGRTRLLIHQHGGHYGLDAQLTMESFDRSVADVFYTWGWIEDERTRPLPVPQRLPPRGIFKTPNKVLLTCNNYPRYPYRADYIQMGSQNLTLIEQTIRFARAIDDLDLEISYYPHDYGWNVQDRFSNAGVYAPTKSQRTENYKLHICNYLGTAWLETLARDVPTICFYDPEVNLFREKAQAHIDLLTAVGVLHTSPESAAEKVREDHEDPLRWWQTSELQEIRQAFVRQYARLEEGWLDAWHEEFSRIAETTSD
;
A
#
# COMPACT_ATOMS: atom_id res chain seq x y z
N MET A 1 -0.51 8.43 -23.83
CA MET A 1 -0.65 7.18 -23.03
C MET A 1 -1.03 6.05 -23.98
N LEU A 2 -0.05 5.27 -24.44
CA LEU A 2 -0.33 4.06 -25.21
C LEU A 2 -0.77 2.98 -24.22
N ILE A 3 -2.07 2.73 -24.11
CA ILE A 3 -2.56 1.52 -23.45
C ILE A 3 -2.34 0.40 -24.48
N HIS A 4 -1.21 -0.28 -24.41
CA HIS A 4 -0.95 -1.44 -25.26
C HIS A 4 -1.87 -2.58 -24.81
N LYS A 5 -3.11 -2.61 -25.30
CA LYS A 5 -3.93 -3.81 -25.23
C LYS A 5 -3.46 -4.72 -26.35
N ALA A 6 -2.47 -5.56 -26.06
CA ALA A 6 -2.15 -6.65 -26.95
C ALA A 6 -3.40 -7.54 -27.11
N PRO A 7 -3.68 -8.07 -28.31
CA PRO A 7 -4.81 -8.95 -28.51
C PRO A 7 -4.67 -10.21 -27.63
N PRO A 8 -5.78 -10.75 -27.11
CA PRO A 8 -5.73 -11.97 -26.31
C PRO A 8 -5.10 -13.09 -27.14
N THR A 9 -4.00 -13.65 -26.65
CA THR A 9 -3.40 -14.83 -27.27
C THR A 9 -4.07 -16.05 -26.66
N SER A 10 -4.85 -16.80 -27.45
CA SER A 10 -5.37 -18.09 -27.00
C SER A 10 -4.26 -19.14 -27.11
N VAL A 11 -3.90 -19.73 -25.97
CA VAL A 11 -2.93 -20.82 -25.90
C VAL A 11 -3.59 -21.99 -25.18
N ALA A 12 -3.45 -23.18 -25.75
CA ALA A 12 -3.94 -24.40 -25.13
C ALA A 12 -3.09 -24.71 -23.89
N VAL A 13 -3.75 -24.83 -22.73
CA VAL A 13 -3.11 -25.27 -21.49
C VAL A 13 -2.85 -26.77 -21.56
N ASP A 14 -1.62 -27.21 -21.32
CA ASP A 14 -1.28 -28.63 -21.26
C ASP A 14 -1.71 -29.23 -19.91
N ALA A 15 -3.01 -29.46 -19.77
CA ALA A 15 -3.63 -30.01 -18.56
C ALA A 15 -3.18 -31.45 -18.25
N HIS A 16 -2.65 -32.18 -19.24
CA HIS A 16 -2.12 -33.52 -19.02
C HIS A 16 -0.73 -33.44 -18.39
N TRP A 17 0.17 -32.59 -18.92
CA TRP A 17 1.47 -32.34 -18.32
C TRP A 17 1.34 -31.79 -16.90
N ARG A 18 0.48 -30.78 -16.68
CA ARG A 18 0.30 -30.19 -15.34
C ARG A 18 -0.12 -31.22 -14.29
N ARG A 19 -1.08 -32.10 -14.62
CA ARG A 19 -1.53 -33.19 -13.73
C ARG A 19 -0.42 -34.21 -13.46
N ARG A 20 0.26 -34.68 -14.50
CA ARG A 20 1.35 -35.64 -14.34
C ARG A 20 2.48 -35.11 -13.45
N VAL A 21 2.78 -33.81 -13.56
CA VAL A 21 3.77 -33.17 -12.69
C VAL A 21 3.30 -33.22 -11.23
N THR A 22 2.05 -32.83 -10.93
CA THR A 22 1.51 -32.84 -9.55
C THR A 22 1.37 -34.24 -8.95
N ASP A 23 1.27 -35.29 -9.76
CA ASP A 23 1.14 -36.68 -9.28
C ASP A 23 2.48 -37.32 -8.88
N SER A 24 3.60 -36.60 -9.04
CA SER A 24 4.92 -37.14 -8.71
C SER A 24 5.15 -37.13 -7.19
N SER A 25 5.66 -38.24 -6.65
CA SER A 25 6.07 -38.30 -5.25
C SER A 25 7.35 -37.48 -5.03
N VAL A 26 7.33 -36.60 -4.05
CA VAL A 26 8.49 -35.79 -3.60
C VAL A 26 8.81 -36.12 -2.15
N THR A 27 10.09 -36.05 -1.78
CA THR A 27 10.57 -36.44 -0.44
C THR A 27 11.04 -35.25 0.40
N THR A 28 11.33 -34.12 -0.25
CA THR A 28 11.78 -32.89 0.42
C THR A 28 10.88 -31.71 0.09
N PHE A 29 10.97 -30.66 0.93
CA PHE A 29 10.26 -29.41 0.69
C PHE A 29 10.74 -28.74 -0.59
N GLU A 30 12.04 -28.76 -0.86
CA GLU A 30 12.67 -28.15 -2.05
C GLU A 30 12.20 -28.83 -3.34
N GLU A 31 12.11 -30.17 -3.33
CA GLU A 31 11.53 -30.93 -4.43
C GLU A 31 10.05 -30.55 -4.65
N ALA A 32 9.27 -30.49 -3.57
CA ALA A 32 7.86 -30.11 -3.62
C ALA A 32 7.69 -28.68 -4.16
N ALA A 33 8.45 -27.71 -3.66
CA ALA A 33 8.40 -26.33 -4.09
C ALA A 33 8.80 -26.18 -5.56
N SER A 34 9.90 -26.79 -5.98
CA SER A 34 10.35 -26.78 -7.38
C SER A 34 9.29 -27.35 -8.33
N LEU A 35 8.63 -28.42 -7.90
CA LEU A 35 7.59 -29.07 -8.68
C LEU A 35 6.31 -28.22 -8.75
N LEU A 36 5.81 -27.75 -7.60
CA LEU A 36 4.60 -26.96 -7.50
C LEU A 36 4.72 -25.61 -8.22
N VAL A 37 5.87 -24.93 -8.11
CA VAL A 37 6.12 -23.68 -8.85
C VAL A 37 5.98 -23.91 -10.35
N ARG A 38 6.55 -25.01 -10.88
CA ARG A 38 6.43 -25.34 -12.31
C ARG A 38 5.01 -25.71 -12.71
N ALA A 39 4.32 -26.51 -11.89
CA ALA A 39 2.96 -26.96 -12.18
C ALA A 39 1.92 -25.84 -12.10
N HIS A 40 2.13 -24.86 -11.22
CA HIS A 40 1.22 -23.74 -10.97
C HIS A 40 1.68 -22.42 -11.57
N LEU A 41 2.78 -22.41 -12.34
CA LEU A 41 3.22 -21.21 -13.02
C LEU A 41 2.09 -20.70 -13.94
N PRO A 42 1.77 -19.39 -13.93
CA PRO A 42 0.71 -18.85 -14.76
C PRO A 42 0.96 -19.11 -16.24
N VAL A 43 -0.11 -19.35 -17.01
CA VAL A 43 -0.07 -19.66 -18.45
C VAL A 43 0.82 -18.70 -19.25
N PRO A 44 0.81 -17.37 -19.03
CA PRO A 44 1.70 -16.44 -19.72
C PRO A 44 3.19 -16.74 -19.56
N PHE A 45 3.61 -17.35 -18.46
CA PHE A 45 5.02 -17.64 -18.16
C PHE A 45 5.43 -19.08 -18.46
N LEU A 46 4.51 -19.91 -18.97
CA LEU A 46 4.79 -21.30 -19.34
C LEU A 46 4.33 -21.58 -20.77
N GLU A 47 3.07 -21.97 -20.98
CA GLU A 47 2.58 -22.39 -22.30
C GLU A 47 2.55 -21.22 -23.29
N ALA A 48 2.15 -20.03 -22.82
CA ALA A 48 2.02 -18.84 -23.67
C ALA A 48 3.28 -17.97 -23.69
N PHE A 49 4.39 -18.39 -23.09
CA PHE A 49 5.59 -17.58 -22.98
C PHE A 49 6.10 -17.09 -24.34
N LYS A 50 6.22 -18.00 -25.31
CA LYS A 50 6.70 -17.68 -26.66
C LYS A 50 5.80 -16.65 -27.35
N SER A 51 4.49 -16.87 -27.35
CA SER A 51 3.53 -15.96 -27.98
C SER A 51 3.46 -14.60 -27.28
N MET A 52 3.54 -14.57 -25.95
CA MET A 52 3.57 -13.33 -25.18
C MET A 52 4.82 -12.51 -25.50
N ARG A 53 5.97 -13.18 -25.57
CA ARG A 53 7.24 -12.59 -25.98
C ARG A 53 7.16 -12.03 -27.40
N GLU A 54 6.70 -12.82 -28.36
CA GLU A 54 6.57 -12.41 -29.77
C GLU A 54 5.57 -11.25 -29.95
N SER A 55 4.53 -11.18 -29.11
CA SER A 55 3.57 -10.06 -29.11
C SER A 55 4.16 -8.73 -28.64
N SER A 56 5.37 -8.73 -28.07
CA SER A 56 5.95 -7.58 -27.38
C SER A 56 6.95 -6.76 -28.21
N LEU A 57 7.10 -6.97 -29.54
CA LEU A 57 8.06 -6.25 -30.40
C LEU A 57 7.34 -5.45 -31.51
N ILE A 58 7.69 -4.18 -31.82
CA ILE A 58 8.96 -3.64 -32.36
C ILE A 58 9.25 -2.22 -31.80
N GLY A 59 10.55 -1.88 -31.62
CA GLY A 59 11.02 -0.50 -31.41
C GLY A 59 11.23 -0.07 -29.96
N GLY A 60 10.24 -0.35 -29.09
CA GLY A 60 10.24 0.08 -27.68
C GLY A 60 10.21 1.61 -27.52
N PRO A 61 9.43 2.19 -26.60
CA PRO A 61 9.57 3.61 -26.31
C PRO A 61 10.95 3.86 -25.64
N PRO A 62 11.51 5.08 -25.72
CA PRO A 62 12.73 5.40 -24.98
C PRO A 62 12.53 5.27 -23.45
N PHE A 63 11.29 5.43 -22.97
CA PHE A 63 10.92 5.34 -21.56
C PHE A 63 9.67 4.49 -21.36
N LEU A 64 9.66 3.71 -20.28
CA LEU A 64 8.45 3.11 -19.71
C LEU A 64 8.24 3.67 -18.32
N PHE A 65 7.02 4.09 -18.01
CA PHE A 65 6.65 4.57 -16.69
C PHE A 65 5.57 3.68 -16.08
N SER A 66 5.70 3.36 -14.79
CA SER A 66 4.66 2.63 -14.08
C SER A 66 4.66 2.87 -12.57
N SER A 67 3.47 2.89 -11.97
CA SER A 67 3.31 2.73 -10.52
C SER A 67 2.82 1.33 -10.12
N VAL A 68 2.21 0.57 -11.03
CA VAL A 68 1.54 -0.71 -10.71
C VAL A 68 1.66 -1.79 -11.78
N SER A 69 1.82 -1.39 -13.05
CA SER A 69 1.85 -2.31 -14.19
C SER A 69 3.01 -3.28 -14.12
N ILE A 70 4.18 -2.86 -13.61
CA ILE A 70 5.31 -3.78 -13.41
C ILE A 70 4.97 -4.94 -12.44
N GLN A 71 4.00 -4.75 -11.54
CA GLN A 71 3.53 -5.77 -10.61
C GLN A 71 2.34 -6.57 -11.16
N HIS A 72 1.41 -5.92 -11.88
CA HIS A 72 0.09 -6.48 -12.19
C HIS A 72 -0.20 -6.70 -13.68
N ASP A 73 0.52 -6.03 -14.58
CA ASP A 73 0.28 -6.12 -16.03
C ASP A 73 1.31 -7.04 -16.68
N VAL A 74 0.84 -8.20 -17.15
CA VAL A 74 1.68 -9.19 -17.78
C VAL A 74 2.29 -8.68 -19.09
N HIS A 75 1.53 -7.95 -19.92
CA HIS A 75 2.07 -7.42 -21.17
C HIS A 75 3.12 -6.35 -20.91
N PHE A 76 2.92 -5.49 -19.91
CA PHE A 76 3.93 -4.52 -19.49
C PHE A 76 5.23 -5.21 -19.06
N LYS A 77 5.15 -6.32 -18.30
CA LYS A 77 6.33 -7.10 -17.88
C LYS A 77 7.10 -7.64 -19.08
N PHE A 78 6.41 -8.23 -20.07
CA PHE A 78 7.07 -8.73 -21.29
C PHE A 78 7.69 -7.59 -22.11
N LEU A 79 6.97 -6.47 -22.29
CA LEU A 79 7.51 -5.29 -22.98
C LEU A 79 8.77 -4.76 -22.29
N ALA A 80 8.73 -4.57 -20.97
CA ALA A 80 9.87 -4.10 -20.18
C ALA A 80 11.06 -5.08 -20.27
N ALA A 81 10.80 -6.39 -20.23
CA ALA A 81 11.84 -7.40 -20.38
C ALA A 81 12.47 -7.43 -21.79
N GLU A 82 11.65 -7.39 -22.85
CA GLU A 82 12.16 -7.43 -24.24
C GLU A 82 12.88 -6.14 -24.66
N THR A 83 12.61 -5.03 -23.98
CA THR A 83 13.24 -3.72 -24.23
C THR A 83 14.33 -3.36 -23.23
N HIS A 84 14.64 -4.27 -22.29
CA HIS A 84 15.69 -4.07 -21.29
C HIS A 84 17.04 -3.70 -21.95
N GLY A 85 17.71 -2.68 -21.41
CA GLY A 85 18.96 -2.12 -21.96
C GLY A 85 18.77 -1.15 -23.14
N ARG A 86 17.57 -1.02 -23.71
CA ARG A 86 17.24 -0.03 -24.75
C ARG A 86 16.21 1.01 -24.30
N THR A 87 15.36 0.62 -23.35
CA THR A 87 14.32 1.45 -22.78
C THR A 87 14.60 1.68 -21.31
N ARG A 88 14.49 2.93 -20.85
CA ARG A 88 14.63 3.27 -19.44
C ARG A 88 13.30 3.02 -18.72
N LEU A 89 13.35 2.21 -17.66
CA LEU A 89 12.22 1.84 -16.82
C LEU A 89 12.16 2.76 -15.60
N LEU A 90 11.16 3.62 -15.58
CA LEU A 90 10.85 4.56 -14.52
C LEU A 90 9.71 3.98 -13.68
N ILE A 91 9.97 3.66 -12.41
CA ILE A 91 8.97 3.09 -11.50
C ILE A 91 8.67 4.08 -10.40
N HIS A 92 7.43 4.13 -9.96
CA HIS A 92 6.98 5.00 -8.89
C HIS A 92 6.30 4.21 -7.78
N GLN A 93 6.60 4.57 -6.53
CA GLN A 93 5.93 4.09 -5.34
C GLN A 93 4.39 4.15 -5.49
N HIS A 94 3.73 3.05 -5.14
CA HIS A 94 2.27 2.94 -5.20
C HIS A 94 1.59 2.93 -3.82
N GLY A 95 2.19 2.23 -2.86
CA GLY A 95 1.59 1.97 -1.55
C GLY A 95 2.29 2.71 -0.42
N GLY A 96 1.60 2.83 0.71
CA GLY A 96 2.13 3.49 1.90
C GLY A 96 3.19 2.73 2.69
N HIS A 97 3.51 1.48 2.34
CA HIS A 97 4.50 0.66 3.05
C HIS A 97 5.95 0.89 2.57
N TYR A 98 6.11 1.43 1.36
CA TYR A 98 7.43 1.65 0.74
C TYR A 98 8.23 2.68 1.54
N GLY A 99 9.49 2.40 1.81
CA GLY A 99 10.36 3.25 2.63
C GLY A 99 10.15 3.10 4.14
N LEU A 100 9.11 2.41 4.59
CA LEU A 100 8.74 2.29 6.00
C LEU A 100 8.96 0.89 6.54
N ASP A 101 8.37 -0.11 5.90
CA ASP A 101 8.43 -1.50 6.37
C ASP A 101 9.88 -2.00 6.39
N ALA A 102 10.19 -2.88 7.36
CA ALA A 102 11.49 -3.51 7.51
C ALA A 102 11.92 -4.25 6.24
N GLN A 103 10.97 -4.93 5.59
CA GLN A 103 11.13 -5.53 4.27
C GLN A 103 9.81 -5.49 3.51
N LEU A 104 9.88 -5.07 2.26
CA LEU A 104 8.77 -5.13 1.33
C LEU A 104 9.27 -5.75 0.03
N THR A 105 8.77 -6.93 -0.30
CA THR A 105 9.21 -7.70 -1.48
C THR A 105 8.96 -6.94 -2.77
N MET A 106 7.82 -6.23 -2.85
CA MET A 106 7.50 -5.40 -4.01
C MET A 106 8.45 -4.22 -4.17
N GLU A 107 8.78 -3.51 -3.09
CA GLU A 107 9.75 -2.41 -3.15
C GLU A 107 11.12 -2.92 -3.61
N SER A 108 11.56 -4.04 -3.03
CA SER A 108 12.86 -4.64 -3.35
C SER A 108 12.94 -4.97 -4.85
N PHE A 109 11.88 -5.61 -5.38
CA PHE A 109 11.79 -5.91 -6.80
C PHE A 109 11.76 -4.64 -7.66
N ASP A 110 10.84 -3.72 -7.38
CA ASP A 110 10.65 -2.50 -8.16
C ASP A 110 11.94 -1.67 -8.27
N ARG A 111 12.65 -1.50 -7.15
CA ARG A 111 13.95 -0.80 -7.13
C ARG A 111 15.05 -1.54 -7.86
N SER A 112 15.06 -2.88 -7.79
CA SER A 112 16.09 -3.69 -8.45
C SER A 112 16.03 -3.62 -9.98
N VAL A 113 14.83 -3.43 -10.55
CA VAL A 113 14.61 -3.41 -12.00
C VAL A 113 14.49 -2.00 -12.59
N ALA A 114 14.19 -0.99 -11.76
CA ALA A 114 14.07 0.39 -12.22
C ALA A 114 15.43 1.03 -12.55
N ASP A 115 15.45 1.85 -13.60
CA ASP A 115 16.52 2.82 -13.86
C ASP A 115 16.40 4.03 -12.93
N VAL A 116 15.17 4.43 -12.62
CA VAL A 116 14.84 5.44 -11.60
C VAL A 116 13.62 4.98 -10.83
N PHE A 117 13.73 4.94 -9.50
CA PHE A 117 12.61 4.62 -8.61
C PHE A 117 12.16 5.87 -7.87
N TYR A 118 10.97 6.37 -8.21
CA TYR A 118 10.38 7.53 -7.55
C TYR A 118 9.71 7.16 -6.25
N THR A 119 10.00 7.93 -5.21
CA THR A 119 9.47 7.74 -3.86
C THR A 119 8.58 8.92 -3.46
N TRP A 120 7.76 8.73 -2.43
CA TRP A 120 6.96 9.83 -1.85
C TRP A 120 7.75 10.70 -0.87
N GLY A 121 9.08 10.76 -0.96
CA GLY A 121 9.89 11.68 -0.14
C GLY A 121 11.27 11.15 0.23
N TRP A 122 11.43 9.85 0.37
CA TRP A 122 12.61 9.24 0.96
C TRP A 122 13.67 8.87 -0.07
N ILE A 123 14.92 8.77 0.38
CA ILE A 123 16.08 8.37 -0.42
C ILE A 123 16.73 7.17 0.25
N GLU A 124 16.98 6.12 -0.52
CA GLU A 124 17.69 4.93 -0.07
C GLU A 124 19.07 4.80 -0.73
N ASP A 125 19.15 5.10 -2.02
CA ASP A 125 20.34 4.94 -2.87
C ASP A 125 20.33 5.91 -4.07
N GLU A 126 21.34 5.85 -4.94
CA GLU A 126 21.44 6.71 -6.11
C GLU A 126 20.35 6.52 -7.18
N ARG A 127 19.53 5.46 -7.10
CA ARG A 127 18.40 5.21 -8.02
C ARG A 127 17.07 5.72 -7.48
N THR A 128 16.98 5.94 -6.17
CA THR A 128 15.79 6.53 -5.56
C THR A 128 15.72 8.04 -5.76
N ARG A 129 14.54 8.54 -6.16
CA ARG A 129 14.30 9.98 -6.42
C ARG A 129 12.98 10.42 -5.78
N PRO A 130 13.00 11.28 -4.76
CA PRO A 130 11.79 11.83 -4.15
C PRO A 130 11.04 12.72 -5.12
N LEU A 131 9.76 12.44 -5.34
CA LEU A 131 8.87 13.31 -6.09
C LEU A 131 7.52 13.48 -5.37
N PRO A 132 6.99 14.70 -5.35
CA PRO A 132 5.66 14.93 -4.82
C PRO A 132 4.59 14.27 -5.68
N VAL A 133 3.47 13.89 -5.09
CA VAL A 133 2.34 13.25 -5.77
C VAL A 133 1.05 14.01 -5.50
N PRO A 134 0.02 13.85 -6.37
CA PRO A 134 -1.24 14.53 -6.15
C PRO A 134 -1.84 14.17 -4.80
N GLN A 135 -2.28 15.22 -4.16
CA GLN A 135 -3.07 15.28 -2.96
C GLN A 135 -4.44 14.58 -3.23
N ARG A 136 -4.74 13.44 -2.58
CA ARG A 136 -5.90 12.59 -2.94
C ARG A 136 -7.21 12.83 -2.19
N LEU A 137 -7.15 13.38 -0.98
CA LEU A 137 -8.36 13.75 -0.24
C LEU A 137 -8.95 15.07 -0.79
N PRO A 138 -10.22 15.43 -0.61
CA PRO A 138 -10.65 16.78 -0.92
C PRO A 138 -9.98 17.79 0.05
N PRO A 139 -9.78 19.07 -0.36
CA PRO A 139 -9.37 20.11 0.59
C PRO A 139 -10.32 20.11 1.79
N ARG A 140 -9.80 20.37 2.99
CA ARG A 140 -10.64 20.48 4.17
C ARG A 140 -11.60 21.65 3.96
N GLY A 141 -12.86 21.35 3.68
CA GLY A 141 -13.89 22.36 3.51
C GLY A 141 -14.10 23.12 4.83
N ILE A 142 -14.43 24.41 4.75
CA ILE A 142 -14.73 25.32 5.88
C ILE A 142 -16.10 24.98 6.50
N PHE A 143 -16.47 23.69 6.58
CA PHE A 143 -17.82 23.26 6.95
C PHE A 143 -18.01 23.11 8.46
N LYS A 144 -19.29 23.19 8.86
CA LYS A 144 -19.82 23.19 10.23
C LYS A 144 -19.21 22.06 11.08
N THR A 145 -18.57 22.46 12.19
CA THR A 145 -18.14 21.64 13.34
C THR A 145 -18.24 20.12 13.12
N PRO A 146 -17.22 19.49 12.51
CA PRO A 146 -17.20 18.04 12.36
C PRO A 146 -17.31 17.37 13.73
N ASN A 147 -18.14 16.34 13.83
CA ASN A 147 -18.44 15.67 15.10
C ASN A 147 -18.17 14.16 15.06
N LYS A 148 -17.94 13.57 13.87
CA LYS A 148 -17.81 12.13 13.69
C LYS A 148 -16.38 11.62 13.79
N VAL A 149 -16.26 10.35 14.14
CA VAL A 149 -15.01 9.60 14.14
C VAL A 149 -15.06 8.57 13.00
N LEU A 150 -14.03 8.51 12.16
CA LEU A 150 -13.94 7.52 11.08
C LEU A 150 -12.89 6.45 11.41
N LEU A 151 -13.30 5.19 11.49
CA LEU A 151 -12.37 4.05 11.52
C LEU A 151 -12.21 3.46 10.13
N THR A 152 -11.01 3.58 9.57
CA THR A 152 -10.64 2.99 8.28
C THR A 152 -9.98 1.64 8.51
N CYS A 153 -10.64 0.59 8.02
CA CYS A 153 -10.22 -0.79 8.19
C CYS A 153 -9.51 -1.33 6.95
N ASN A 154 -8.42 -2.06 7.17
CA ASN A 154 -7.84 -2.96 6.17
C ASN A 154 -8.24 -4.41 6.43
N ASN A 155 -8.03 -5.27 5.44
CA ASN A 155 -8.29 -6.69 5.51
C ASN A 155 -7.35 -7.46 4.57
N TYR A 156 -6.96 -8.67 4.94
CA TYR A 156 -6.00 -9.46 4.18
C TYR A 156 -6.53 -10.87 3.84
N PRO A 157 -6.00 -11.53 2.79
CA PRO A 157 -6.40 -12.89 2.41
C PRO A 157 -6.27 -13.93 3.52
N ARG A 158 -7.13 -14.96 3.47
CA ARG A 158 -7.13 -16.13 4.38
C ARG A 158 -5.88 -17.01 4.30
N TYR A 159 -5.06 -16.84 3.27
CA TYR A 159 -3.89 -17.65 3.03
C TYR A 159 -2.67 -16.75 2.80
N PRO A 160 -1.46 -17.19 3.20
CA PRO A 160 -0.23 -16.50 2.85
C PRO A 160 -0.13 -16.30 1.34
N TYR A 161 0.18 -15.08 0.93
CA TYR A 161 0.31 -14.73 -0.49
C TYR A 161 1.56 -13.89 -0.78
N ARG A 162 2.28 -13.45 0.27
CA ARG A 162 3.53 -12.68 0.22
C ARG A 162 4.45 -13.09 1.37
N ALA A 163 5.68 -12.62 1.32
CA ALA A 163 6.64 -12.73 2.41
C ALA A 163 7.02 -11.31 2.86
N ASP A 164 6.05 -10.59 3.41
CA ASP A 164 6.16 -9.20 3.86
C ASP A 164 5.75 -9.08 5.34
N TYR A 165 6.11 -7.97 6.00
CA TYR A 165 5.76 -7.66 7.40
C TYR A 165 4.34 -7.10 7.53
N ILE A 166 3.36 -7.86 7.04
CA ILE A 166 1.93 -7.55 7.04
C ILE A 166 1.12 -8.75 7.54
N GLN A 167 -0.13 -8.50 7.94
CA GLN A 167 -1.00 -9.56 8.43
C GLN A 167 -1.30 -10.58 7.33
N MET A 168 -1.07 -11.86 7.63
CA MET A 168 -1.26 -12.95 6.67
C MET A 168 -1.91 -14.16 7.31
N GLY A 169 -2.79 -14.81 6.55
CA GLY A 169 -3.45 -16.03 7.01
C GLY A 169 -4.19 -15.80 8.33
N SER A 170 -3.91 -16.63 9.33
CA SER A 170 -4.56 -16.53 10.65
C SER A 170 -4.26 -15.24 11.41
N GLN A 171 -3.16 -14.54 11.14
CA GLN A 171 -2.86 -13.24 11.79
C GLN A 171 -3.91 -12.17 11.45
N ASN A 172 -4.59 -12.30 10.31
CA ASN A 172 -5.69 -11.39 9.98
C ASN A 172 -6.89 -11.53 10.95
N LEU A 173 -7.07 -12.69 11.60
CA LEU A 173 -8.05 -12.82 12.69
C LEU A 173 -7.68 -11.92 13.87
N THR A 174 -6.40 -11.86 14.22
CA THR A 174 -5.89 -10.97 15.28
C THR A 174 -6.18 -9.51 14.94
N LEU A 175 -5.96 -9.08 13.69
CA LEU A 175 -6.33 -7.73 13.22
C LEU A 175 -7.84 -7.47 13.39
N ILE A 176 -8.69 -8.41 12.96
CA ILE A 176 -10.16 -8.28 13.09
C ILE A 176 -10.55 -8.16 14.56
N GLU A 177 -10.00 -9.01 15.43
CA GLU A 177 -10.28 -9.01 16.87
C GLU A 177 -9.78 -7.75 17.58
N GLN A 178 -8.59 -7.26 17.25
CA GLN A 178 -8.07 -5.97 17.71
C GLN A 178 -8.98 -4.81 17.27
N THR A 179 -9.43 -4.82 16.02
CA THR A 179 -10.32 -3.78 15.48
C THR A 179 -11.69 -3.81 16.16
N ILE A 180 -12.24 -4.99 16.45
CA ILE A 180 -13.49 -5.14 17.21
C ILE A 180 -13.31 -4.61 18.64
N ARG A 181 -12.21 -4.95 19.32
CA ARG A 181 -11.91 -4.42 20.66
C ARG A 181 -11.82 -2.91 20.68
N PHE A 182 -11.10 -2.33 19.71
CA PHE A 182 -11.04 -0.88 19.53
C PHE A 182 -12.44 -0.28 19.35
N ALA A 183 -13.23 -0.80 18.40
CA ALA A 183 -14.55 -0.25 18.09
C ALA A 183 -15.51 -0.35 19.28
N ARG A 184 -15.48 -1.45 20.06
CA ARG A 184 -16.24 -1.56 21.33
C ARG A 184 -15.79 -0.53 22.35
N ALA A 185 -14.49 -0.27 22.43
CA ALA A 185 -13.94 0.67 23.40
C ALA A 185 -14.30 2.12 23.11
N ILE A 186 -14.97 2.44 22.00
CA ILE A 186 -15.44 3.78 21.63
C ILE A 186 -16.86 3.76 21.01
N ASP A 187 -17.66 2.74 21.30
CA ASP A 187 -18.98 2.52 20.67
C ASP A 187 -20.06 3.52 21.10
N ASP A 188 -19.79 4.29 22.17
CA ASP A 188 -20.57 5.43 22.65
C ASP A 188 -20.35 6.71 21.83
N LEU A 189 -19.34 6.75 20.95
CA LEU A 189 -19.04 7.89 20.08
C LEU A 189 -19.78 7.77 18.73
N ASP A 190 -19.93 8.89 17.99
CA ASP A 190 -20.47 8.88 16.61
C ASP A 190 -19.42 8.32 15.63
N LEU A 191 -19.26 6.99 15.68
CA LEU A 191 -18.31 6.20 14.91
C LEU A 191 -18.92 5.74 13.58
N GLU A 192 -18.19 5.94 12.49
CA GLU A 192 -18.44 5.28 11.21
C GLU A 192 -17.26 4.40 10.80
N ILE A 193 -17.53 3.30 10.10
CA ILE A 193 -16.51 2.34 9.67
C ILE A 193 -16.39 2.30 8.15
N SER A 194 -15.17 2.48 7.65
CA SER A 194 -14.81 2.20 6.26
C SER A 194 -14.24 0.80 6.16
N TYR A 195 -15.09 -0.19 5.84
CA TYR A 195 -14.65 -1.56 5.61
C TYR A 195 -13.78 -1.68 4.35
N TYR A 196 -12.82 -2.60 4.38
CA TYR A 196 -12.05 -2.93 3.19
C TYR A 196 -12.98 -3.56 2.12
N PRO A 197 -12.86 -3.19 0.82
CA PRO A 197 -13.79 -3.66 -0.21
C PRO A 197 -13.84 -5.18 -0.41
N HIS A 198 -12.77 -5.89 -0.04
CA HIS A 198 -12.68 -7.34 -0.18
C HIS A 198 -12.69 -8.03 1.19
N ASP A 199 -13.71 -8.84 1.45
CA ASP A 199 -13.85 -9.55 2.73
C ASP A 199 -12.93 -10.79 2.86
N TYR A 200 -12.50 -11.38 1.74
CA TYR A 200 -11.72 -12.61 1.67
C TYR A 200 -12.35 -13.85 2.36
N GLY A 201 -13.64 -13.78 2.71
CA GLY A 201 -14.37 -14.85 3.38
C GLY A 201 -14.14 -14.88 4.90
N TRP A 202 -13.77 -13.75 5.48
CA TRP A 202 -13.67 -13.57 6.93
C TRP A 202 -15.00 -13.23 7.57
N ASN A 203 -15.98 -12.75 6.80
CA ASN A 203 -17.28 -12.24 7.25
C ASN A 203 -17.10 -11.15 8.33
N VAL A 204 -16.30 -10.13 8.03
CA VAL A 204 -15.86 -9.11 9.01
C VAL A 204 -17.06 -8.41 9.64
N GLN A 205 -18.04 -7.99 8.84
CA GLN A 205 -19.24 -7.29 9.35
C GLN A 205 -20.09 -8.18 10.27
N ASP A 206 -20.22 -9.48 9.97
CA ASP A 206 -20.91 -10.43 10.84
C ASP A 206 -20.17 -10.60 12.16
N ARG A 207 -18.83 -10.64 12.14
CA ARG A 207 -18.01 -10.72 13.36
C ARG A 207 -18.19 -9.49 14.25
N PHE A 208 -18.24 -8.29 13.65
CA PHE A 208 -18.56 -7.05 14.37
C PHE A 208 -19.95 -7.15 15.02
N SER A 209 -20.96 -7.53 14.25
CA SER A 209 -22.34 -7.66 14.73
C SER A 209 -22.49 -8.71 15.84
N ASN A 210 -21.83 -9.86 15.71
CA ASN A 210 -21.81 -10.93 16.72
C ASN A 210 -21.06 -10.51 17.99
N ALA A 211 -20.12 -9.58 17.87
CA ALA A 211 -19.47 -8.93 18.99
C ALA A 211 -20.28 -7.73 19.54
N GLY A 212 -21.48 -7.47 19.04
CA GLY A 212 -22.32 -6.37 19.50
C GLY A 212 -21.82 -4.98 19.09
N VAL A 213 -20.94 -4.87 18.09
CA VAL A 213 -20.48 -3.60 17.52
C VAL A 213 -21.35 -3.24 16.33
N TYR A 214 -22.11 -2.15 16.46
CA TYR A 214 -23.01 -1.66 15.42
C TYR A 214 -22.64 -0.22 15.05
N ALA A 215 -21.76 -0.07 14.06
CA ALA A 215 -21.39 1.22 13.51
C ALA A 215 -21.84 1.33 12.04
N PRO A 216 -22.40 2.48 11.63
CA PRO A 216 -22.72 2.73 10.22
C PRO A 216 -21.48 2.62 9.34
N THR A 217 -21.70 2.24 8.08
CA THR A 217 -20.63 2.33 7.07
C THR A 217 -20.34 3.80 6.74
N LYS A 218 -19.07 4.10 6.45
CA LYS A 218 -18.56 5.41 6.05
C LYS A 218 -19.51 6.16 5.09
N SER A 219 -19.88 7.38 5.48
CA SER A 219 -20.63 8.31 4.63
C SER A 219 -19.79 8.85 3.46
N GLN A 220 -20.46 9.35 2.42
CA GLN A 220 -19.79 9.98 1.28
C GLN A 220 -19.20 11.38 1.62
N ARG A 221 -19.49 11.90 2.82
CA ARG A 221 -19.12 13.26 3.25
C ARG A 221 -17.92 13.20 4.18
N THR A 222 -16.73 13.29 3.59
CA THR A 222 -15.45 13.24 4.33
C THR A 222 -15.25 14.43 5.26
N GLU A 223 -15.94 15.54 5.02
CA GLU A 223 -15.89 16.76 5.83
C GLU A 223 -16.50 16.63 7.22
N ASN A 224 -17.23 15.54 7.49
CA ASN A 224 -17.91 15.33 8.78
C ASN A 224 -16.99 14.78 9.88
N TYR A 225 -15.80 14.29 9.51
CA TYR A 225 -14.91 13.59 10.44
C TYR A 225 -13.96 14.58 11.11
N LYS A 226 -13.99 14.62 12.45
CA LYS A 226 -13.05 15.40 13.26
C LYS A 226 -11.76 14.65 13.57
N LEU A 227 -11.83 13.31 13.50
CA LEU A 227 -10.74 12.41 13.81
C LEU A 227 -10.81 11.18 12.90
N HIS A 228 -9.68 10.85 12.29
CA HIS A 228 -9.50 9.64 11.49
C HIS A 228 -8.69 8.61 12.28
N ILE A 229 -9.17 7.37 12.30
CA ILE A 229 -8.43 6.23 12.82
C ILE A 229 -8.12 5.26 11.68
N CYS A 230 -6.91 4.72 11.63
CA CYS A 230 -6.57 3.60 10.77
C CYS A 230 -6.08 2.40 11.61
N ASN A 231 -6.58 1.19 11.31
CA ASN A 231 -6.09 -0.05 11.93
C ASN A 231 -4.88 -0.66 11.20
N TYR A 232 -4.21 0.13 10.37
CA TYR A 232 -3.11 -0.30 9.51
C TYR A 232 -2.31 0.91 9.01
N LEU A 233 -1.08 0.67 8.57
CA LEU A 233 -0.14 1.70 8.13
C LEU A 233 0.01 1.76 6.60
N GLY A 234 -1.12 1.67 5.88
CA GLY A 234 -1.12 1.73 4.41
C GLY A 234 -1.19 3.16 3.85
N THR A 235 -1.91 3.36 2.75
CA THR A 235 -1.94 4.68 2.11
C THR A 235 -2.81 5.69 2.85
N ALA A 236 -3.90 5.24 3.50
CA ALA A 236 -4.89 6.13 4.10
C ALA A 236 -4.31 7.04 5.18
N TRP A 237 -3.42 6.54 6.05
CA TRP A 237 -2.84 7.37 7.11
C TRP A 237 -1.82 8.36 6.55
N LEU A 238 -1.02 8.00 5.55
CA LEU A 238 -0.12 8.95 4.89
C LEU A 238 -0.90 10.11 4.26
N GLU A 239 -2.03 9.78 3.63
CA GLU A 239 -2.93 10.78 3.06
C GLU A 239 -3.52 11.71 4.12
N THR A 240 -3.92 11.21 5.29
CA THR A 240 -4.46 12.06 6.36
C THR A 240 -3.37 12.92 7.01
N LEU A 241 -2.17 12.39 7.24
CA LEU A 241 -1.03 13.15 7.76
C LEU A 241 -0.62 14.27 6.80
N ALA A 242 -0.48 13.98 5.50
CA ALA A 242 -0.12 14.99 4.50
C ALA A 242 -1.19 16.08 4.36
N ARG A 243 -2.43 15.81 4.77
CA ARG A 243 -3.56 16.74 4.74
C ARG A 243 -3.83 17.46 6.05
N ASP A 244 -2.97 17.29 7.05
CA ASP A 244 -3.14 17.89 8.37
C ASP A 244 -4.51 17.56 8.99
N VAL A 245 -4.95 16.30 8.82
CA VAL A 245 -6.17 15.77 9.42
C VAL A 245 -5.79 15.04 10.71
N PRO A 246 -6.43 15.33 11.87
CA PRO A 246 -6.22 14.59 13.10
C PRO A 246 -6.34 13.09 12.86
N THR A 247 -5.25 12.37 13.14
CA THR A 247 -5.09 10.97 12.78
C THR A 247 -4.51 10.18 13.94
N ILE A 248 -5.12 9.05 14.25
CA ILE A 248 -4.58 8.03 15.13
C ILE A 248 -4.45 6.74 14.32
N CYS A 249 -3.35 6.02 14.46
CA CYS A 249 -3.21 4.69 13.87
C CYS A 249 -2.80 3.70 14.94
N PHE A 250 -3.31 2.49 14.85
CA PHE A 250 -2.80 1.38 15.64
C PHE A 250 -2.42 0.20 14.76
N TYR A 251 -1.38 -0.51 15.18
CA TYR A 251 -0.81 -1.65 14.48
C TYR A 251 -0.28 -2.67 15.48
N ASP A 252 0.00 -3.88 14.99
CA ASP A 252 0.60 -4.96 15.78
C ASP A 252 2.13 -4.93 15.64
N PRO A 253 2.89 -4.57 16.68
CA PRO A 253 4.36 -4.45 16.60
C PRO A 253 5.06 -5.80 16.46
N GLU A 254 4.37 -6.94 16.69
CA GLU A 254 4.95 -8.26 16.44
C GLU A 254 4.94 -8.63 14.95
N VAL A 255 4.08 -7.98 14.16
CA VAL A 255 3.94 -8.26 12.73
C VAL A 255 4.43 -7.12 11.86
N ASN A 256 4.06 -5.88 12.20
CA ASN A 256 4.42 -4.70 11.44
C ASN A 256 5.73 -4.13 11.98
N LEU A 257 6.83 -4.50 11.33
CA LEU A 257 8.18 -4.02 11.66
C LEU A 257 8.61 -2.92 10.71
N PHE A 258 9.37 -1.96 11.23
CA PHE A 258 9.92 -0.85 10.47
C PHE A 258 11.41 -1.05 10.20
N ARG A 259 11.88 -0.43 9.11
CA ARG A 259 13.33 -0.33 8.86
C ARG A 259 13.96 0.70 9.77
N GLU A 260 15.26 0.55 10.02
CA GLU A 260 16.03 1.43 10.90
C GLU A 260 15.89 2.92 10.54
N LYS A 261 15.94 3.26 9.24
CA LYS A 261 15.81 4.65 8.76
C LYS A 261 14.45 5.29 9.07
N ALA A 262 13.40 4.50 9.28
CA ALA A 262 12.07 4.98 9.65
C ALA A 262 11.88 5.09 11.17
N GLN A 263 12.66 4.34 11.96
CA GLN A 263 12.42 4.14 13.39
C GLN A 263 12.32 5.45 14.18
N ALA A 264 13.23 6.40 13.97
CA ALA A 264 13.20 7.68 14.68
C ALA A 264 11.90 8.46 14.45
N HIS A 265 11.32 8.38 13.26
CA HIS A 265 10.03 9.01 12.99
C HIS A 265 8.86 8.26 13.60
N ILE A 266 8.91 6.92 13.60
CA ILE A 266 7.90 6.09 14.26
C ILE A 266 7.88 6.38 15.76
N ASP A 267 9.05 6.44 16.39
CA ASP A 267 9.19 6.74 17.82
C ASP A 267 8.62 8.12 18.16
N LEU A 268 8.94 9.15 17.35
CA LEU A 268 8.39 10.50 17.54
C LEU A 268 6.87 10.53 17.38
N LEU A 269 6.32 9.87 16.36
CA LEU A 269 4.87 9.79 16.15
C LEU A 269 4.16 9.00 17.26
N THR A 270 4.80 7.98 17.83
CA THR A 270 4.31 7.28 19.02
C THR A 270 4.35 8.18 20.25
N ALA A 271 5.44 8.93 20.46
CA ALA A 271 5.60 9.82 21.60
C ALA A 271 4.52 10.91 21.66
N VAL A 272 4.09 11.44 20.50
CA VAL A 272 2.99 12.42 20.43
C VAL A 272 1.60 11.80 20.30
N GLY A 273 1.46 10.47 20.36
CA GLY A 273 0.16 9.78 20.37
C GLY A 273 -0.53 9.68 19.00
N VAL A 274 0.21 9.75 17.90
CA VAL A 274 -0.33 9.48 16.55
C VAL A 274 -0.31 7.97 16.28
N LEU A 275 0.73 7.28 16.73
CA LEU A 275 0.91 5.83 16.53
C LEU A 275 0.79 5.07 17.85
N HIS A 276 0.00 4.00 17.85
CA HIS A 276 -0.21 3.12 18.98
C HIS A 276 0.04 1.66 18.60
N THR A 277 0.54 0.87 19.54
CA THR A 277 0.86 -0.55 19.34
C THR A 277 -0.24 -1.48 19.86
N SER A 278 -1.38 -0.92 20.29
CA SER A 278 -2.53 -1.70 20.74
C SER A 278 -3.84 -0.93 20.51
N PRO A 279 -4.96 -1.64 20.30
CA PRO A 279 -6.27 -1.01 20.19
C PRO A 279 -6.67 -0.29 21.49
N GLU A 280 -6.25 -0.79 22.65
CA GLU A 280 -6.57 -0.18 23.95
C GLU A 280 -5.93 1.22 24.10
N SER A 281 -4.63 1.34 23.81
CA SER A 281 -3.93 2.62 23.91
C SER A 281 -4.45 3.64 22.90
N ALA A 282 -4.81 3.19 21.69
CA ALA A 282 -5.45 4.04 20.70
C ALA A 282 -6.84 4.52 21.14
N ALA A 283 -7.65 3.65 21.75
CA ALA A 283 -8.97 4.01 22.25
C ALA A 283 -8.89 5.01 23.42
N GLU A 284 -7.93 4.84 24.32
CA GLU A 284 -7.63 5.82 25.38
C GLU A 284 -7.32 7.20 24.80
N LYS A 285 -6.46 7.25 23.78
CA LYS A 285 -6.11 8.49 23.10
C LYS A 285 -7.30 9.14 22.40
N VAL A 286 -8.13 8.34 21.72
CA VAL A 286 -9.37 8.82 21.10
C VAL A 286 -10.29 9.46 22.16
N ARG A 287 -10.43 8.86 23.34
CA ARG A 287 -11.28 9.39 24.41
C ARG A 287 -10.72 10.67 25.03
N GLU A 288 -9.40 10.73 25.21
CA GLU A 288 -8.71 11.92 25.73
C GLU A 288 -9.02 13.15 24.88
N ASP A 289 -8.92 13.03 23.55
CA ASP A 289 -9.03 14.15 22.61
C ASP A 289 -10.36 14.21 21.84
N HIS A 290 -11.33 13.34 22.16
CA HIS A 290 -12.57 13.23 21.39
C HIS A 290 -13.28 14.57 21.24
N GLU A 291 -13.42 15.34 22.31
CA GLU A 291 -14.19 16.59 22.31
C GLU A 291 -13.61 17.64 21.36
N ASP A 292 -12.28 17.76 21.33
CA ASP A 292 -11.57 18.68 20.45
C ASP A 292 -10.22 18.10 19.99
N PRO A 293 -10.22 17.25 18.94
CA PRO A 293 -8.99 16.63 18.44
C PRO A 293 -7.97 17.67 17.95
N LEU A 294 -8.41 18.87 17.59
CA LEU A 294 -7.52 19.92 17.11
C LEU A 294 -6.67 20.51 18.22
N ARG A 295 -7.13 20.47 19.47
CA ARG A 295 -6.36 20.96 20.62
C ARG A 295 -5.02 20.24 20.77
N TRP A 296 -5.03 18.91 20.64
CA TRP A 296 -3.82 18.09 20.64
C TRP A 296 -3.09 18.18 19.30
N TRP A 297 -3.82 18.09 18.20
CA TRP A 297 -3.25 18.03 16.86
C TRP A 297 -2.50 19.32 16.44
N GLN A 298 -2.97 20.49 16.84
CA GLN A 298 -2.41 21.79 16.44
C GLN A 298 -1.30 22.29 17.39
N THR A 299 -0.83 21.45 18.30
CA THR A 299 0.37 21.77 19.10
C THR A 299 1.60 21.93 18.19
N SER A 300 2.50 22.86 18.53
CA SER A 300 3.70 23.11 17.73
C SER A 300 4.57 21.85 17.58
N GLU A 301 4.73 21.10 18.67
CA GLU A 301 5.49 19.85 18.70
C GLU A 301 4.92 18.79 17.73
N LEU A 302 3.62 18.50 17.80
CA LEU A 302 3.01 17.52 16.91
C LEU A 302 3.07 17.98 15.45
N GLN A 303 2.81 19.26 15.19
CA GLN A 303 2.87 19.83 13.85
C GLN A 303 4.28 19.72 13.24
N GLU A 304 5.33 20.01 14.02
CA GLU A 304 6.72 19.85 13.59
C GLU A 304 7.07 18.40 13.27
N ILE A 305 6.71 17.46 14.16
CA ILE A 305 6.93 16.02 13.97
C ILE A 305 6.19 15.50 12.74
N ARG A 306 4.91 15.86 12.59
CA ARG A 306 4.11 15.47 11.42
C ARG A 306 4.72 16.00 10.14
N GLN A 307 5.06 17.29 10.08
CA GLN A 307 5.63 17.87 8.87
C GLN A 307 6.99 17.25 8.51
N ALA A 308 7.83 16.93 9.51
CA ALA A 308 9.08 16.21 9.27
C ALA A 308 8.81 14.82 8.67
N PHE A 309 7.85 14.08 9.21
CA PHE A 309 7.44 12.79 8.65
C PHE A 309 6.88 12.91 7.22
N VAL A 310 5.97 13.87 6.99
CA VAL A 310 5.32 14.10 5.69
C VAL A 310 6.35 14.45 4.61
N ARG A 311 7.32 15.32 4.91
CA ARG A 311 8.40 15.65 3.97
C ARG A 311 9.23 14.43 3.55
N GLN A 312 9.38 13.46 4.46
CA GLN A 312 10.20 12.28 4.24
C GLN A 312 9.44 11.10 3.62
N TYR A 313 8.18 10.88 3.98
CA TYR A 313 7.45 9.64 3.62
C TYR A 313 6.11 9.86 2.94
N ALA A 314 5.60 11.09 2.88
CA ALA A 314 4.26 11.38 2.39
C ALA A 314 4.17 12.74 1.69
N ARG A 315 5.06 13.04 0.73
CA ARG A 315 5.03 14.26 -0.11
C ARG A 315 3.82 14.29 -1.05
N LEU A 316 2.62 14.37 -0.47
CA LEU A 316 1.37 14.58 -1.18
C LEU A 316 1.06 16.07 -1.10
N GLU A 317 1.53 16.83 -2.09
CA GLU A 317 1.53 18.29 -2.09
C GLU A 317 1.14 18.89 -3.45
N GLU A 318 0.76 20.16 -3.44
CA GLU A 318 0.54 20.94 -4.66
C GLU A 318 1.87 21.16 -5.41
N GLY A 319 1.80 21.60 -6.67
CA GLY A 319 2.99 21.74 -7.52
C GLY A 319 3.59 20.41 -7.99
N TRP A 320 2.96 19.28 -7.64
CA TRP A 320 3.41 17.96 -8.09
C TRP A 320 3.53 17.89 -9.61
N LEU A 321 2.56 18.44 -10.35
CA LEU A 321 2.55 18.35 -11.81
C LEU A 321 3.79 19.01 -12.43
N ASP A 322 4.19 20.16 -11.91
CA ASP A 322 5.36 20.90 -12.37
C ASP A 322 6.65 20.13 -12.04
N ALA A 323 6.75 19.58 -10.83
CA ALA A 323 7.89 18.76 -10.42
C ALA A 323 8.06 17.50 -11.29
N TRP A 324 6.96 16.84 -11.63
CA TRP A 324 6.98 15.69 -12.55
C TRP A 324 7.35 16.09 -13.97
N HIS A 325 6.85 17.24 -14.44
CA HIS A 325 7.19 17.77 -15.77
C HIS A 325 8.68 18.12 -15.87
N GLU A 326 9.25 18.76 -14.85
CA GLU A 326 10.68 19.07 -14.77
C GLU A 326 11.53 17.79 -14.78
N GLU A 327 11.20 16.81 -13.94
CA GLU A 327 11.96 15.56 -13.87
C GLU A 327 11.93 14.79 -15.20
N PHE A 328 10.75 14.68 -15.82
CA PHE A 328 10.62 13.96 -17.08
C PHE A 328 11.33 14.69 -18.22
N SER A 329 11.34 16.01 -18.23
CA SER A 329 12.14 16.82 -19.17
C SER A 329 13.64 16.55 -19.00
N ARG A 330 14.14 16.60 -17.75
CA ARG A 330 15.54 16.33 -17.42
C ARG A 330 15.99 14.92 -17.85
N ILE A 331 15.12 13.93 -17.66
CA ILE A 331 15.38 12.54 -18.07
C ILE A 331 15.39 12.39 -19.59
N ALA A 332 14.51 13.11 -20.30
CA ALA A 332 14.49 13.10 -21.75
C ALA A 332 15.78 13.70 -22.35
N GLU A 333 16.28 14.80 -21.78
CA GLU A 333 17.50 15.48 -22.24
C GLU A 333 18.75 14.62 -22.07
N THR A 334 18.90 13.94 -20.93
CA THR A 334 20.04 13.05 -20.63
C THR A 334 20.16 11.81 -21.54
N THR A 335 19.21 11.60 -22.46
CA THR A 335 19.17 10.45 -23.36
C THR A 335 19.45 10.83 -24.83
N SER A 336 19.72 12.12 -25.10
CA SER A 336 19.98 12.65 -26.45
C SER A 336 21.47 12.77 -26.80
N ASP A 337 22.36 12.39 -25.89
CA ASP A 337 23.81 12.22 -26.07
C ASP A 337 24.17 10.74 -26.14
#